data_AF-A0A5C6ACT0-F1
#
_entry.id   AF-A0A5C6ACT0-F1
#
_cell.length_a   1.000
_cell.length_b   1.000
_cell.length_c   1.000
_cell.angle_alpha   90.00
_cell.angle_beta   90.00
_cell.angle_gamma   90.00
#
_symmetry.space_group_name_H-M   'P 1'
#
loop_
_entity.id
_entity.type
_entity.pdbx_description
1 polymer ?
#
loop_
_entity_poly.entity_id
_entity_poly.type
_entity_poly.pdbx_seq_one_letter_code
_entity_poly.pdbx_strand_id
1 'polypeptide(L)'
;MALVEEFERTGSWLFRWRSYLPFVFLPLIVTAVLRYPVIESHPNLHFVWSIVSLGVSLIGLAVRCHAVGHAADGTSGRNTKTQVAETLNTSGFYSVVRHPMYLGNFLIALGIVLHSAAPWLVVVYLMAFALYYERIMFTEEAFLREKFGRVFSDWSARTPAFVPRLRQWKSAELPLDIPKVIRAESAAVAVIALTFPALELAMHAAQHGNVAMEKSWYILLGSGILLYIIARVMKRQLRRWLKYERILYEAAK
;
A
#
# COMPACT_ATOMS: atom_id res chain seq x y z
N MET A 1 -0.18 33.33 -4.88
CA MET A 1 0.34 31.98 -5.24
C MET A 1 -0.70 31.37 -6.16
N ALA A 2 -0.30 30.89 -7.34
CA ALA A 2 -1.22 30.26 -8.28
C ALA A 2 -1.71 28.92 -7.71
N LEU A 3 -2.90 28.47 -8.11
CA LEU A 3 -3.48 27.21 -7.64
C LEU A 3 -2.56 25.99 -7.90
N VAL A 4 -1.87 26.01 -9.03
CA VAL A 4 -0.88 24.98 -9.40
C VAL A 4 0.27 24.94 -8.39
N GLU A 5 0.83 26.09 -8.04
CA GLU A 5 1.91 26.20 -7.04
C GLU A 5 1.45 25.71 -5.65
N GLU A 6 0.19 25.99 -5.30
CA GLU A 6 -0.40 25.50 -4.05
C GLU A 6 -0.58 23.98 -4.05
N PHE A 7 -1.03 23.40 -5.17
CA PHE A 7 -1.18 21.95 -5.32
C PHE A 7 0.18 21.26 -5.23
N GLU A 8 1.22 21.81 -5.86
CA GLU A 8 2.57 21.24 -5.78
C GLU A 8 3.16 21.32 -4.37
N ARG A 9 2.96 22.46 -3.69
CA ARG A 9 3.43 22.68 -2.31
C ARG A 9 2.73 21.74 -1.32
N THR A 10 1.40 21.68 -1.36
CA THR A 10 0.61 20.83 -0.46
C THR A 10 0.83 19.34 -0.76
N GLY A 11 0.94 18.96 -2.04
CA GLY A 11 1.28 17.61 -2.45
C GLY A 11 2.68 17.18 -2.02
N SER A 12 3.68 18.06 -2.12
CA SER A 12 5.04 17.80 -1.60
C SER A 12 5.04 17.55 -0.09
N TRP A 13 4.30 18.36 0.66
CA TRP A 13 4.14 18.19 2.10
C TRP A 13 3.45 16.87 2.44
N LEU A 14 2.34 16.55 1.76
CA LEU A 14 1.62 15.29 1.93
C LEU A 14 2.48 14.08 1.56
N PHE A 15 3.26 14.15 0.48
CA PHE A 15 4.19 13.10 0.07
C PHE A 15 5.22 12.80 1.16
N ARG A 16 5.74 13.84 1.84
CA ARG A 16 6.70 13.69 2.94
C ARG A 16 6.10 12.99 4.16
N TRP A 17 4.85 13.28 4.47
CA TRP A 17 4.16 12.76 5.65
C TRP A 17 3.24 11.58 5.34
N ARG A 18 3.21 11.09 4.10
CA ARG A 18 2.25 10.05 3.65
C ARG A 18 2.24 8.78 4.49
N SER A 19 3.36 8.41 5.08
CA SER A 19 3.48 7.24 5.96
C SER A 19 2.65 7.38 7.26
N TYR A 20 2.35 8.61 7.67
CA TYR A 20 1.64 8.90 8.92
C TYR A 20 0.13 9.16 8.71
N LEU A 21 -0.29 9.48 7.49
CA LEU A 21 -1.70 9.76 7.18
C LEU A 21 -2.66 8.63 7.56
N PRO A 22 -2.33 7.33 7.36
CA PRO A 22 -3.22 6.25 7.79
C PRO A 22 -3.53 6.26 9.30
N PHE A 23 -2.62 6.76 10.14
CA PHE A 23 -2.83 6.79 11.59
C PHE A 23 -3.91 7.79 12.02
N VAL A 24 -4.22 8.79 11.19
CA VAL A 24 -5.34 9.73 11.40
C VAL A 24 -6.68 9.00 11.40
N PHE A 25 -6.78 7.86 10.71
CA PHE A 25 -7.99 7.04 10.68
C PHE A 25 -8.14 6.12 11.88
N LEU A 26 -7.11 5.91 12.71
CA LEU A 26 -7.20 4.98 13.84
C LEU A 26 -8.33 5.34 14.84
N PRO A 27 -8.51 6.61 15.27
CA PRO A 27 -9.63 6.97 16.13
C PRO A 27 -10.99 6.74 15.47
N LEU A 28 -11.09 6.95 14.15
CA LEU A 28 -12.31 6.71 13.40
C LEU A 28 -12.63 5.21 13.29
N ILE A 29 -11.61 4.38 13.12
CA ILE A 29 -11.74 2.92 13.12
C ILE A 29 -12.15 2.41 14.50
N VAL A 30 -11.52 2.91 15.58
CA VAL A 30 -11.86 2.55 16.95
C VAL A 30 -13.31 2.97 17.27
N THR A 31 -13.72 4.18 16.90
CA THR A 31 -15.10 4.63 17.10
C THR A 31 -16.11 3.81 16.28
N ALA A 32 -15.77 3.40 15.05
CA ALA A 32 -16.59 2.49 14.27
C ALA A 32 -16.79 1.14 14.98
N VAL A 33 -15.70 0.52 15.42
CA VAL A 33 -15.69 -0.76 16.15
C VAL A 33 -16.54 -0.70 17.42
N LEU A 34 -16.43 0.40 18.19
CA LEU A 34 -17.20 0.56 19.44
C LEU A 34 -18.69 0.85 19.23
N ARG A 35 -19.11 1.26 18.02
CA ARG A 35 -20.47 1.76 17.77
C ARG A 35 -21.30 0.90 16.82
N TYR A 36 -20.69 0.04 16.01
CA TYR A 36 -21.39 -0.75 14.99
C TYR A 36 -21.29 -2.27 15.24
N PRO A 37 -22.03 -2.81 16.23
CA PRO A 37 -22.06 -4.26 16.48
C PRO A 37 -22.98 -5.04 15.51
N VAL A 38 -23.57 -4.38 14.51
CA VAL A 38 -24.70 -4.92 13.75
C VAL A 38 -24.35 -6.21 13.00
N ILE A 39 -23.12 -6.35 12.48
CA ILE A 39 -22.72 -7.56 11.73
C ILE A 39 -22.45 -8.76 12.65
N GLU A 40 -22.00 -8.54 13.90
CA GLU A 40 -21.72 -9.63 14.85
C GLU A 40 -22.98 -10.39 15.28
N SER A 41 -24.16 -9.78 15.17
CA SER A 41 -25.44 -10.47 15.43
C SER A 41 -25.73 -11.63 14.46
N HIS A 42 -25.01 -11.71 13.34
CA HIS A 42 -25.17 -12.74 12.31
C HIS A 42 -23.81 -13.38 11.96
N PRO A 43 -23.37 -14.43 12.67
CA PRO A 43 -22.02 -14.99 12.56
C PRO A 43 -21.60 -15.38 11.14
N ASN A 44 -22.52 -15.97 10.35
CA ASN A 44 -22.23 -16.36 8.97
C ASN A 44 -21.99 -15.14 8.07
N LEU A 45 -22.77 -14.06 8.25
CA LEU A 45 -22.61 -12.83 7.48
C LEU A 45 -21.31 -12.13 7.86
N HIS A 46 -20.98 -12.12 9.16
CA HIS A 46 -19.72 -11.62 9.68
C HIS A 46 -18.53 -12.33 9.06
N PHE A 47 -18.52 -13.66 9.09
CA PHE A 47 -17.44 -14.46 8.50
C PHE A 47 -17.25 -14.18 7.00
N VAL A 48 -18.34 -14.17 6.22
CA VAL A 48 -18.29 -13.86 4.78
C VAL A 48 -17.75 -12.45 4.55
N TRP A 49 -18.21 -11.48 5.34
CA TRP A 49 -17.76 -10.09 5.25
C TRP A 49 -16.27 -9.93 5.60
N SER A 50 -15.80 -10.65 6.63
CA SER A 50 -14.39 -10.69 7.00
C SER A 50 -13.52 -11.28 5.90
N ILE A 51 -13.98 -12.32 5.19
CA ILE A 51 -13.28 -12.87 4.01
C ILE A 51 -13.25 -11.85 2.87
N VAL A 52 -14.37 -11.20 2.56
CA VAL A 52 -14.45 -10.22 1.48
C VAL A 52 -13.52 -9.04 1.75
N SER A 53 -13.57 -8.47 2.96
CA SER A 53 -12.75 -7.34 3.37
C SER A 53 -11.25 -7.69 3.36
N LEU A 54 -10.87 -8.86 3.87
CA LEU A 54 -9.49 -9.37 3.77
C LEU A 54 -9.06 -9.57 2.32
N GLY A 55 -9.94 -10.14 1.48
CA GLY A 55 -9.72 -10.34 0.06
C GLY A 55 -9.42 -9.03 -0.68
N VAL A 56 -10.16 -7.95 -0.38
CA VAL A 56 -9.89 -6.61 -0.93
C VAL A 56 -8.47 -6.14 -0.56
N SER A 57 -8.04 -6.31 0.70
CA SER A 57 -6.68 -5.94 1.10
C SER A 57 -5.62 -6.81 0.42
N LEU A 58 -5.86 -8.11 0.26
CA LEU A 58 -4.94 -9.02 -0.41
C LEU A 58 -4.80 -8.73 -1.91
N ILE A 59 -5.88 -8.31 -2.58
CA ILE A 59 -5.81 -7.82 -3.97
C ILE A 59 -4.93 -6.57 -4.04
N GLY A 60 -5.11 -5.63 -3.11
CA GLY A 60 -4.26 -4.45 -3.00
C GLY A 60 -2.78 -4.79 -2.83
N LEU A 61 -2.48 -5.75 -1.96
CA LEU A 61 -1.13 -6.28 -1.76
C LEU A 61 -0.59 -6.94 -3.03
N ALA A 62 -1.39 -7.74 -3.74
CA ALA A 62 -0.98 -8.37 -4.99
C ALA A 62 -0.62 -7.34 -6.07
N VAL A 63 -1.40 -6.27 -6.22
CA VAL A 63 -1.10 -5.15 -7.12
C VAL A 63 0.27 -4.53 -6.76
N ARG A 64 0.54 -4.28 -5.48
CA ARG A 64 1.82 -3.73 -5.02
C ARG A 64 2.98 -4.68 -5.28
N CYS A 65 2.83 -5.95 -4.94
CA CYS A 65 3.84 -6.99 -5.17
C CYS A 65 4.20 -7.08 -6.65
N HIS A 66 3.20 -7.11 -7.53
CA HIS A 66 3.46 -7.11 -8.98
C HIS A 66 4.12 -5.81 -9.44
N ALA A 67 3.61 -4.65 -9.01
CA ALA A 67 4.13 -3.36 -9.46
C ALA A 67 5.59 -3.13 -9.02
N VAL A 68 5.93 -3.42 -7.75
CA VAL A 68 7.30 -3.26 -7.24
C VAL A 68 8.25 -4.34 -7.74
N GLY A 69 7.74 -5.56 -7.94
CA GLY A 69 8.54 -6.70 -8.37
C GLY A 69 9.01 -6.62 -9.82
N HIS A 70 8.28 -5.90 -10.67
CA HIS A 70 8.64 -5.67 -12.07
C HIS A 70 9.11 -4.24 -12.36
N ALA A 71 9.14 -3.36 -11.35
CA ALA A 71 9.65 -2.01 -11.51
C ALA A 71 11.18 -2.02 -11.62
N ALA A 72 11.73 -1.11 -12.42
CA ALA A 72 13.18 -0.88 -12.46
C ALA A 72 13.72 -0.45 -11.09
N ASP A 73 15.02 -0.63 -10.86
CA ASP A 73 15.67 -0.08 -9.68
C ASP A 73 15.70 1.45 -9.72
N GLY A 74 15.84 2.08 -8.56
CA GLY A 74 15.77 3.55 -8.45
C GLY A 74 14.40 4.15 -8.80
N THR A 75 13.35 3.33 -8.86
CA THR A 75 11.95 3.77 -9.08
C THR A 75 11.02 3.15 -8.04
N SER A 76 9.82 3.73 -7.89
CA SER A 76 8.72 3.13 -7.11
C SER A 76 9.10 2.74 -5.66
N GLY A 77 10.11 3.42 -5.10
CA GLY A 77 10.63 3.18 -3.76
C GLY A 77 9.79 3.82 -2.66
N ARG A 78 10.17 3.58 -1.40
CA ARG A 78 9.50 4.16 -0.21
C ARG A 78 10.13 5.49 0.25
N ASN A 79 10.78 6.22 -0.67
CA ASN A 79 11.40 7.50 -0.36
C ASN A 79 10.33 8.55 -0.06
N THR A 80 10.43 9.22 1.10
CA THR A 80 9.47 10.26 1.50
C THR A 80 10.06 11.67 1.43
N LYS A 81 11.38 11.82 1.48
CA LYS A 81 12.02 13.14 1.49
C LYS A 81 12.09 13.79 0.11
N THR A 82 12.30 12.98 -0.93
CA THR A 82 12.48 13.43 -2.31
C THR A 82 11.84 12.44 -3.27
N GLN A 83 11.43 12.95 -4.43
CA GLN A 83 11.01 12.13 -5.56
C GLN A 83 12.23 11.51 -6.22
N VAL A 84 12.14 10.20 -6.52
CA VAL A 84 13.22 9.46 -7.17
C VAL A 84 12.59 8.55 -8.23
N ALA A 85 13.02 8.74 -9.47
CA ALA A 85 12.63 7.90 -10.60
C ALA A 85 13.79 7.88 -11.61
N GLU A 86 14.65 6.87 -11.57
CA GLU A 86 15.75 6.73 -12.54
C GLU A 86 15.25 6.45 -13.95
N THR A 87 14.17 5.67 -14.06
CA THR A 87 13.46 5.38 -15.31
C THR A 87 11.95 5.57 -15.14
N LEU A 88 11.22 5.62 -16.26
CA LEU A 88 9.77 5.67 -16.26
C LEU A 88 9.22 4.25 -16.47
N ASN A 89 8.52 3.70 -15.47
CA ASN A 89 7.86 2.40 -15.61
C ASN A 89 6.56 2.56 -16.43
N THR A 90 6.41 1.78 -17.50
CA THR A 90 5.25 1.85 -18.41
C THR A 90 4.62 0.48 -18.75
N SER A 91 5.12 -0.61 -18.19
CA SER A 91 4.67 -1.99 -18.43
C SER A 91 4.10 -2.64 -17.16
N GLY A 92 3.47 -3.81 -17.28
CA GLY A 92 2.75 -4.46 -16.18
C GLY A 92 1.61 -3.58 -15.66
N PHE A 93 1.47 -3.43 -14.35
CA PHE A 93 0.43 -2.55 -13.79
C PHE A 93 0.59 -1.07 -14.20
N TYR A 94 1.80 -0.60 -14.52
CA TYR A 94 2.01 0.76 -15.03
C TYR A 94 1.50 0.95 -16.48
N SER A 95 1.10 -0.12 -17.16
CA SER A 95 0.44 -0.02 -18.49
C SER A 95 -1.06 0.28 -18.40
N VAL A 96 -1.70 -0.01 -17.25
CA VAL A 96 -3.15 0.12 -17.08
C VAL A 96 -3.55 1.21 -16.09
N VAL A 97 -2.63 1.66 -15.23
CA VAL A 97 -2.82 2.74 -14.26
C VAL A 97 -1.48 3.43 -13.98
N ARG A 98 -1.47 4.76 -13.83
CA ARG A 98 -0.23 5.51 -13.58
C ARG A 98 0.31 5.32 -12.16
N HIS A 99 -0.57 5.14 -11.18
CA HIS A 99 -0.22 5.07 -9.76
C HIS A 99 -0.58 3.73 -9.10
N PRO A 100 -0.06 2.58 -9.58
CA PRO A 100 -0.45 1.25 -9.08
C PRO A 100 -0.10 1.01 -7.61
N MET A 101 0.98 1.64 -7.11
CA MET A 101 1.34 1.56 -5.70
C MET A 101 0.31 2.25 -4.80
N TYR A 102 -0.33 3.30 -5.30
CA TYR A 102 -1.40 4.02 -4.61
C TYR A 102 -2.75 3.32 -4.73
N LEU A 103 -3.04 2.73 -5.88
CA LEU A 103 -4.17 1.82 -6.04
C LEU A 103 -4.08 0.64 -5.06
N GLY A 104 -2.89 0.05 -4.92
CA GLY A 104 -2.67 -1.04 -3.98
C GLY A 104 -2.82 -0.60 -2.51
N ASN A 105 -2.27 0.57 -2.14
CA ASN A 105 -2.49 1.16 -0.81
C ASN A 105 -3.96 1.42 -0.53
N PHE A 106 -4.67 1.96 -1.53
CA PHE A 106 -6.09 2.23 -1.46
C PHE A 106 -6.88 0.97 -1.12
N LEU A 107 -6.63 -0.12 -1.84
CA LEU A 107 -7.31 -1.40 -1.65
C LEU A 107 -6.96 -2.03 -0.30
N ILE A 108 -5.69 -1.97 0.13
CA ILE A 108 -5.27 -2.45 1.46
C ILE A 108 -6.07 -1.74 2.57
N ALA A 109 -6.08 -0.41 2.58
CA ALA A 109 -6.78 0.35 3.60
C ALA A 109 -8.31 0.28 3.43
N LEU A 110 -8.83 0.14 2.21
CA LEU A 110 -10.26 -0.06 1.96
C LEU A 110 -10.74 -1.37 2.60
N GLY A 111 -9.99 -2.48 2.46
CA GLY A 111 -10.34 -3.73 3.11
C GLY A 111 -10.38 -3.61 4.63
N ILE A 112 -9.41 -2.92 5.23
CA ILE A 112 -9.40 -2.62 6.68
C ILE A 112 -10.62 -1.79 7.10
N VAL A 113 -10.97 -0.77 6.33
CA VAL A 113 -12.13 0.09 6.61
C VAL A 113 -13.44 -0.69 6.42
N LEU A 114 -13.56 -1.50 5.38
CA LEU A 114 -14.72 -2.37 5.17
C LEU A 114 -14.90 -3.35 6.33
N HIS A 115 -13.81 -3.90 6.85
CA HIS A 115 -13.83 -4.83 7.97
C HIS A 115 -14.49 -4.24 9.23
N SER A 116 -14.40 -2.92 9.45
CA SER A 116 -15.09 -2.23 10.56
C SER A 116 -16.62 -2.23 10.46
N ALA A 117 -17.20 -2.71 9.35
CA ALA A 117 -18.63 -2.79 9.11
C ALA A 117 -19.39 -1.45 9.17
N ALA A 118 -18.69 -0.32 9.15
CA ALA A 118 -19.26 1.01 9.31
C ALA A 118 -19.35 1.77 7.97
N PRO A 119 -20.55 1.89 7.34
CA PRO A 119 -20.69 2.51 6.02
C PRO A 119 -20.21 3.97 5.96
N TRP A 120 -20.42 4.73 7.04
CA TRP A 120 -19.96 6.12 7.13
C TRP A 120 -18.43 6.22 7.05
N LEU A 121 -17.70 5.25 7.62
CA LEU A 121 -16.24 5.25 7.61
C LEU A 121 -15.70 4.99 6.20
N VAL A 122 -16.39 4.14 5.43
CA VAL A 122 -16.08 3.92 4.00
C VAL A 122 -16.19 5.24 3.24
N VAL A 123 -17.28 5.99 3.41
CA VAL A 123 -17.48 7.28 2.73
C VAL A 123 -16.38 8.28 3.11
N VAL A 124 -16.09 8.43 4.41
CA VAL A 124 -15.01 9.30 4.90
C VAL A 124 -13.67 8.90 4.31
N TYR A 125 -13.37 7.60 4.28
CA TYR A 125 -12.14 7.07 3.70
C TYR A 125 -12.03 7.37 2.20
N LEU A 126 -13.09 7.16 1.41
CA LEU A 126 -13.10 7.45 -0.03
C LEU A 126 -12.85 8.94 -0.31
N MET A 127 -13.54 9.83 0.41
CA MET A 127 -13.37 11.28 0.24
C MET A 127 -11.97 11.74 0.64
N ALA A 128 -11.48 11.29 1.79
CA ALA A 128 -10.15 11.63 2.26
C ALA A 128 -9.07 11.10 1.33
N PHE A 129 -9.19 9.85 0.87
CA PHE A 129 -8.26 9.27 -0.09
C PHE A 129 -8.22 10.09 -1.38
N ALA A 130 -9.37 10.43 -1.95
CA ALA A 130 -9.47 11.23 -3.18
C ALA A 130 -8.74 12.57 -3.02
N LEU A 131 -9.02 13.31 -1.93
CA LEU A 131 -8.41 14.61 -1.68
C LEU A 131 -6.90 14.53 -1.43
N TYR A 132 -6.43 13.55 -0.63
CA TYR A 132 -5.02 13.50 -0.26
C TYR A 132 -4.14 12.91 -1.37
N TYR A 133 -4.56 11.80 -1.97
CA TYR A 133 -3.75 11.16 -3.00
C TYR A 133 -3.77 11.95 -4.31
N GLU A 134 -4.82 12.70 -4.63
CA GLU A 134 -4.80 13.62 -5.78
C GLU A 134 -3.61 14.60 -5.68
N ARG A 135 -3.42 15.23 -4.52
CA ARG A 135 -2.30 16.16 -4.30
C ARG A 135 -0.94 15.50 -4.47
N ILE A 136 -0.79 14.30 -3.89
CA ILE A 136 0.47 13.54 -3.97
C ILE A 136 0.76 13.15 -5.42
N MET A 137 -0.24 12.59 -6.12
CA MET A 137 -0.14 12.19 -7.52
C MET A 137 0.18 13.41 -8.41
N PHE A 138 -0.44 14.56 -8.14
CA PHE A 138 -0.19 15.79 -8.89
C PHE A 138 1.28 16.21 -8.81
N THR A 139 1.86 16.28 -7.60
CA THR A 139 3.27 16.63 -7.43
C THR A 139 4.21 15.60 -8.05
N GLU A 140 3.88 14.31 -7.97
CA GLU A 140 4.65 13.25 -8.62
C GLU A 140 4.65 13.38 -10.13
N GLU A 141 3.49 13.62 -10.72
CA GLU A 141 3.36 13.80 -12.16
C GLU A 141 4.04 15.07 -12.64
N ALA A 142 4.01 16.16 -11.86
CA ALA A 142 4.78 17.37 -12.15
C ALA A 142 6.28 17.07 -12.23
N PHE A 143 6.82 16.35 -11.23
CA PHE A 143 8.22 15.90 -11.22
C PHE A 143 8.55 14.97 -12.39
N LEU A 144 7.70 13.99 -12.68
CA LEU A 144 7.92 13.05 -13.80
C LEU A 144 7.85 13.75 -15.15
N ARG A 145 6.95 14.72 -15.31
CA ARG A 145 6.83 15.54 -16.52
C ARG A 145 8.06 16.40 -16.73
N GLU A 146 8.58 17.04 -15.68
CA GLU A 146 9.83 17.81 -15.75
C GLU A 146 11.01 16.91 -16.14
N LYS A 147 11.10 15.72 -15.53
CA LYS A 147 12.23 14.81 -15.76
C LYS A 147 12.20 14.09 -17.11
N PHE A 148 11.04 13.63 -17.57
CA PHE A 148 10.90 12.75 -18.75
C PHE A 148 10.20 13.41 -19.94
N GLY A 149 9.69 14.65 -19.78
CA GLY A 149 9.15 15.47 -20.86
C GLY A 149 8.07 14.77 -21.69
N ARG A 150 8.32 14.67 -23.00
CA ARG A 150 7.39 14.04 -23.96
C ARG A 150 7.13 12.57 -23.66
N VAL A 151 8.13 11.81 -23.20
CA VAL A 151 7.96 10.37 -22.92
C VAL A 151 6.89 10.16 -21.85
N PHE A 152 6.92 10.95 -20.78
CA PHE A 152 5.88 10.93 -19.77
C PHE A 152 4.53 11.43 -20.32
N SER A 153 4.52 12.50 -21.10
CA SER A 153 3.29 13.09 -21.64
C SER A 153 2.55 12.12 -22.57
N ASP A 154 3.27 11.41 -23.45
CA ASP A 154 2.71 10.46 -24.40
C ASP A 154 2.16 9.20 -23.73
N TRP A 155 2.84 8.72 -22.68
CA TRP A 155 2.36 7.60 -21.87
C TRP A 155 1.16 8.00 -21.01
N SER A 156 1.22 9.13 -20.32
CA SER A 156 0.16 9.60 -19.41
C SER A 156 -1.13 9.98 -20.11
N ALA A 157 -1.07 10.45 -21.36
CA ALA A 157 -2.26 10.70 -22.18
C ALA A 157 -3.10 9.44 -22.45
N ARG A 158 -2.47 8.25 -22.41
CA ARG A 158 -3.12 6.97 -22.74
C ARG A 158 -3.47 6.16 -21.50
N THR A 159 -2.79 6.40 -20.38
CA THR A 159 -2.90 5.62 -19.14
C THR A 159 -3.64 6.41 -18.06
N PRO A 160 -4.75 5.90 -17.50
CA PRO A 160 -5.52 6.62 -16.49
C PRO A 160 -4.72 6.79 -15.19
N ALA A 161 -5.00 7.87 -14.45
CA ALA A 161 -4.28 8.17 -13.20
C ALA A 161 -4.47 7.06 -12.15
N PHE A 162 -5.72 6.66 -11.87
CA PHE A 162 -6.06 5.84 -10.71
C PHE A 162 -6.99 4.66 -10.99
N VAL A 163 -8.06 4.84 -11.78
CA VAL A 163 -8.98 3.73 -12.12
C VAL A 163 -8.35 2.93 -13.27
N PRO A 164 -7.99 1.65 -13.06
CA PRO A 164 -7.21 0.89 -14.03
C PRO A 164 -8.02 0.54 -15.28
N ARG A 165 -7.44 0.74 -16.46
CA ARG A 165 -8.02 0.31 -17.74
C ARG A 165 -7.40 -1.02 -18.16
N LEU A 166 -7.91 -2.13 -17.60
CA LEU A 166 -7.35 -3.47 -17.77
C LEU A 166 -7.18 -3.92 -19.24
N ARG A 167 -7.99 -3.39 -20.17
CA ARG A 167 -7.87 -3.65 -21.62
C ARG A 167 -6.54 -3.17 -22.23
N GLN A 168 -5.80 -2.28 -21.57
CA GLN A 168 -4.51 -1.76 -22.04
C GLN A 168 -3.31 -2.56 -21.52
N TRP A 169 -3.54 -3.73 -20.91
CA TRP A 169 -2.48 -4.51 -20.30
C TRP A 169 -1.34 -4.82 -21.28
N LYS A 170 -0.13 -4.49 -20.86
CA LYS A 170 1.12 -4.91 -21.48
C LYS A 170 1.91 -5.72 -20.45
N SER A 171 2.41 -6.88 -20.86
CA SER A 171 3.29 -7.71 -20.02
C SER A 171 4.48 -6.89 -19.53
N ALA A 172 4.91 -7.17 -18.31
CA ALA A 172 6.06 -6.51 -17.72
C ALA A 172 7.34 -6.78 -18.52
N GLU A 173 8.15 -5.74 -18.69
CA GLU A 173 9.43 -5.83 -19.44
C GLU A 173 10.53 -6.50 -18.62
N LEU A 174 10.55 -6.27 -17.31
CA LEU A 174 11.51 -6.86 -16.38
C LEU A 174 10.92 -8.13 -15.75
N PRO A 175 11.71 -9.15 -15.43
CA PRO A 175 11.23 -10.31 -14.69
C PRO A 175 10.87 -9.96 -13.25
N LEU A 176 10.07 -10.81 -12.61
CA LEU A 176 9.67 -10.64 -11.22
C LEU A 176 10.84 -10.82 -10.24
N ASP A 177 11.25 -9.75 -9.57
CA ASP A 177 12.24 -9.79 -8.49
C ASP A 177 11.58 -10.09 -7.13
N ILE A 178 11.50 -11.38 -6.79
CA ILE A 178 10.94 -11.86 -5.52
C ILE A 178 11.67 -11.28 -4.28
N PRO A 179 13.02 -11.28 -4.20
CA PRO A 179 13.71 -10.61 -3.10
C PRO A 179 13.36 -9.13 -2.92
N LYS A 180 13.15 -8.38 -4.00
CA LYS A 180 12.68 -6.98 -3.95
C LYS A 180 11.26 -6.89 -3.40
N VAL A 181 10.35 -7.74 -3.86
CA VAL A 181 8.97 -7.81 -3.34
C VAL A 181 8.94 -8.09 -1.84
N ILE A 182 9.63 -9.12 -1.37
CA ILE A 182 9.63 -9.49 0.06
C ILE A 182 10.16 -8.34 0.93
N ARG A 183 11.25 -7.69 0.49
CA ARG A 183 11.82 -6.55 1.21
C ARG A 183 10.92 -5.33 1.19
N ALA A 184 10.25 -5.07 0.07
CA ALA A 184 9.39 -3.91 -0.11
C ALA A 184 8.07 -4.07 0.65
N GLU A 185 7.41 -5.22 0.55
CA GLU A 185 6.01 -5.40 0.96
C GLU A 185 5.80 -6.14 2.27
N SER A 186 6.87 -6.62 2.93
CA SER A 186 6.78 -7.22 4.28
C SER A 186 6.10 -6.33 5.32
N ALA A 187 6.25 -5.01 5.23
CA ALA A 187 5.54 -4.09 6.12
C ALA A 187 4.03 -4.08 5.84
N ALA A 188 3.61 -4.16 4.58
CA ALA A 188 2.19 -4.22 4.23
C ALA A 188 1.56 -5.55 4.66
N VAL A 189 2.28 -6.66 4.49
CA VAL A 189 1.90 -7.98 5.03
C VAL A 189 1.71 -7.92 6.54
N ALA A 190 2.66 -7.33 7.27
CA ALA A 190 2.57 -7.18 8.71
C ALA A 190 1.38 -6.31 9.14
N VAL A 191 1.09 -5.23 8.41
CA VAL A 191 -0.08 -4.38 8.66
C VAL A 191 -1.37 -5.17 8.50
N ILE A 192 -1.55 -5.92 7.41
CA ILE A 192 -2.76 -6.73 7.20
C ILE A 192 -2.88 -7.80 8.30
N ALA A 193 -1.82 -8.54 8.56
CA ALA A 193 -1.82 -9.63 9.53
C ALA A 193 -1.96 -9.18 10.98
N LEU A 194 -1.62 -7.92 11.29
CA LEU A 194 -1.83 -7.34 12.62
C LEU A 194 -3.21 -6.71 12.74
N THR A 195 -3.60 -5.89 11.76
CA THR A 195 -4.79 -5.04 11.87
C THR A 195 -6.08 -5.85 11.83
N PHE A 196 -6.20 -6.86 10.95
CA PHE A 196 -7.43 -7.66 10.89
C PHE A 196 -7.70 -8.41 12.20
N PRO A 197 -6.76 -9.23 12.73
CA PRO A 197 -6.95 -9.84 14.06
C PRO A 197 -7.14 -8.82 15.18
N ALA A 198 -6.45 -7.66 15.14
CA ALA A 198 -6.64 -6.64 16.17
C ALA A 198 -8.06 -6.04 16.15
N LEU A 199 -8.65 -5.86 14.97
CA LEU A 199 -10.03 -5.39 14.84
C LEU A 199 -11.01 -6.45 15.33
N GLU A 200 -10.84 -7.71 14.93
CA GLU A 200 -11.64 -8.85 15.42
C GLU A 200 -11.61 -8.96 16.94
N LEU A 201 -10.42 -8.86 17.54
CA LEU A 201 -10.27 -8.83 18.98
C LEU A 201 -11.00 -7.65 19.61
N ALA A 202 -10.88 -6.46 19.04
CA ALA A 202 -11.48 -5.26 19.57
C ALA A 202 -13.01 -5.30 19.48
N MET A 203 -13.56 -5.82 18.39
CA MET A 203 -15.01 -6.00 18.20
C MET A 203 -15.55 -7.04 19.20
N HIS A 204 -14.92 -8.22 19.28
CA HIS A 204 -15.28 -9.26 20.27
C HIS A 204 -15.18 -8.76 21.72
N ALA A 205 -14.11 -8.06 22.08
CA ALA A 205 -13.91 -7.55 23.43
C ALA A 205 -14.94 -6.46 23.78
N ALA A 206 -15.29 -5.58 22.83
CA ALA A 206 -16.28 -4.53 23.04
C ALA A 206 -17.70 -5.09 23.22
N GLN A 207 -18.02 -6.20 22.56
CA GLN A 207 -19.38 -6.76 22.54
C GLN A 207 -19.62 -7.83 23.60
N HIS A 208 -18.69 -8.76 23.75
CA HIS A 208 -18.85 -9.95 24.58
C HIS A 208 -18.03 -9.90 25.88
N GLY A 209 -17.16 -8.89 26.04
CA GLY A 209 -16.24 -8.80 27.18
C GLY A 209 -15.16 -9.88 27.19
N ASN A 210 -15.08 -10.70 26.13
CA ASN A 210 -14.11 -11.78 25.98
C ASN A 210 -13.05 -11.41 24.93
N VAL A 211 -11.81 -11.76 25.20
CA VAL A 211 -10.63 -11.46 24.36
C VAL A 211 -10.20 -12.65 23.47
N ALA A 212 -11.14 -13.55 23.17
CA ALA A 212 -10.88 -14.71 22.33
C ALA A 212 -11.35 -14.47 20.88
N MET A 213 -10.51 -14.87 19.92
CA MET A 213 -10.81 -14.83 18.48
C MET A 213 -10.90 -16.26 17.90
N GLU A 214 -11.37 -16.37 16.67
CA GLU A 214 -11.28 -17.62 15.92
C GLU A 214 -9.82 -18.03 15.63
N LYS A 215 -9.57 -19.34 15.54
CA LYS A 215 -8.24 -19.91 15.27
C LYS A 215 -7.61 -19.38 13.97
N SER A 216 -8.44 -19.09 12.96
CA SER A 216 -8.06 -18.51 11.67
C SER A 216 -7.28 -17.20 11.82
N TRP A 217 -7.71 -16.31 12.72
CA TRP A 217 -7.06 -15.02 12.95
C TRP A 217 -5.69 -15.15 13.61
N TYR A 218 -5.52 -16.10 14.53
CA TYR A 218 -4.21 -16.39 15.11
C TYR A 218 -3.24 -16.96 14.08
N ILE A 219 -3.71 -17.80 13.14
CA ILE A 219 -2.90 -18.32 12.03
C ILE A 219 -2.48 -17.19 11.10
N LEU A 220 -3.39 -16.27 10.75
CA LEU A 220 -3.07 -15.09 9.94
C LEU A 220 -2.01 -14.22 10.63
N LEU A 221 -2.18 -13.92 11.92
CA LEU A 221 -1.22 -13.16 12.71
C LEU A 221 0.16 -13.83 12.73
N GLY A 222 0.20 -15.13 13.05
CA GLY A 222 1.44 -15.90 13.12
C GLY A 222 2.18 -15.98 11.78
N SER A 223 1.46 -16.22 10.69
CA SER A 223 2.03 -16.27 9.34
C SER A 223 2.57 -14.91 8.88
N GLY A 224 1.86 -13.81 9.18
CA GLY A 224 2.33 -12.46 8.88
C GLY A 224 3.57 -12.05 9.69
N ILE A 225 3.61 -12.38 10.98
CA ILE A 225 4.81 -12.15 11.83
C ILE A 225 6.00 -12.93 11.28
N LEU A 226 5.80 -14.20 10.92
CA LEU A 226 6.85 -15.04 10.34
C LEU A 226 7.40 -14.44 9.04
N LEU A 227 6.52 -14.05 8.11
CA LEU A 227 6.92 -13.41 6.84
C LEU A 227 7.65 -12.08 7.07
N TYR A 228 7.21 -11.27 8.04
CA TYR A 228 7.90 -10.04 8.41
C TYR A 228 9.31 -10.31 8.96
N ILE A 229 9.45 -11.31 9.85
CA ILE A 229 10.76 -11.72 10.39
C ILE A 229 11.69 -12.19 9.27
N ILE A 230 11.21 -13.06 8.37
CA ILE A 230 11.97 -13.54 7.20
C ILE A 230 12.49 -12.36 6.38
N ALA A 231 11.63 -11.40 6.05
CA ALA A 231 12.01 -10.23 5.28
C ALA A 231 13.05 -9.35 6.00
N ARG A 232 12.94 -9.20 7.33
CA ARG A 232 13.91 -8.46 8.15
C ARG A 232 15.27 -9.16 8.18
N VAL A 233 15.30 -10.49 8.26
CA VAL A 233 16.53 -11.29 8.18
C VAL A 233 17.18 -11.16 6.81
N MET A 234 16.42 -11.31 5.72
CA MET A 234 16.91 -11.13 4.35
C MET A 234 17.53 -9.73 4.16
N LYS A 235 16.86 -8.68 4.64
CA LYS A 235 17.38 -7.30 4.56
C LYS A 235 18.66 -7.11 5.39
N ARG A 236 18.84 -7.86 6.48
CA ARG A 236 20.07 -7.83 7.28
C ARG A 236 21.21 -8.55 6.56
N GLN A 237 20.94 -9.71 5.97
CA GLN A 237 21.93 -10.49 5.23
C GLN A 237 22.43 -9.77 3.98
N LEU A 238 21.52 -9.18 3.18
CA LEU A 238 21.91 -8.43 1.99
C LEU A 238 22.79 -7.21 2.31
N ARG A 239 22.48 -6.47 3.38
CA ARG A 239 23.31 -5.33 3.82
C ARG A 239 24.70 -5.78 4.24
N ARG A 240 24.83 -6.97 4.85
CA ARG A 240 26.14 -7.56 5.15
C ARG A 240 26.88 -7.88 3.85
N TRP A 241 26.21 -8.53 2.90
CA TRP A 241 26.80 -8.93 1.62
C TRP A 241 27.32 -7.73 0.80
N LEU A 242 26.50 -6.68 0.62
CA LEU A 242 26.91 -5.44 -0.05
C LEU A 242 28.07 -4.73 0.67
N LYS A 243 28.13 -4.83 2.01
CA LYS A 243 29.26 -4.30 2.78
C LYS A 243 30.54 -5.12 2.51
N TYR A 244 30.45 -6.45 2.44
CA TYR A 244 31.59 -7.31 2.08
C TYR A 244 32.10 -7.03 0.66
N GLU A 245 31.20 -6.90 -0.30
CA GLU A 245 31.55 -6.64 -1.71
C GLU A 245 32.26 -5.28 -1.86
N ARG A 246 31.79 -4.24 -1.15
CA ARG A 246 32.47 -2.94 -1.10
C ARG A 246 33.87 -3.04 -0.47
N ILE A 247 34.02 -3.79 0.64
CA ILE A 247 35.32 -4.02 1.28
C ILE A 247 36.27 -4.74 0.32
N LEU A 248 35.81 -5.76 -0.40
CA LEU A 248 36.62 -6.49 -1.38
C LEU A 248 37.03 -5.61 -2.57
N TYR A 249 36.11 -4.78 -3.07
CA TYR A 249 36.41 -3.83 -4.14
C TYR A 249 37.42 -2.77 -3.72
N GLU A 250 37.29 -2.22 -2.51
CA GLU A 250 38.25 -1.26 -1.95
C GLU A 250 39.61 -1.92 -1.65
N ALA A 251 39.66 -3.18 -1.25
CA ALA A 251 40.90 -3.92 -1.01
C ALA A 251 41.61 -4.38 -2.30
N ALA A 252 40.90 -4.43 -3.42
CA ALA A 252 41.44 -4.79 -4.74
C ALA A 252 41.98 -3.58 -5.53
N LYS A 253 41.84 -2.36 -4.99
CA LYS A 253 42.30 -1.10 -5.58
C LYS A 253 43.59 -0.64 -4.90
#